data_AF-A0A8K0JE51-F1
#
_entry.id   AF-A0A8K0JE51-F1
#
_cell.length_a   1.000
_cell.length_b   1.000
_cell.length_c   1.000
_cell.angle_alpha   90.00
_cell.angle_beta   90.00
_cell.angle_gamma   90.00
#
_symmetry.space_group_name_H-M   'P 1'
#
loop_
_entity.id
_entity.type
_entity.pdbx_description
1 polymer ?
#
loop_
_entity_poly.entity_id
_entity_poly.type
_entity_poly.pdbx_seq_one_letter_code
_entity_poly.pdbx_strand_id
1 'polypeptide(L)'
;MRISLVFLGLSWLALPCLSKNQELNTERYIDGLDHDDLRTVLDLKPDPWRSVEEGHLARLLIPRACESDHSTDVRNYMKDIFVKLGWHTEETAFTSKTPIGDVTFTNLIATFDPEAPTKLVLSAHFDSKHYDTWPANQFIGATDSAAPCSTLLDVAESLTPLLRHKQTLVQADEYEGDEEWAHTTLQIVLFDGEEAFHDWTATDSIYGARHLAERWESTYLPDNHAYHSSYLATRRYDPTPSILSTIENLVLLDLLGAVDPHISSYSKRTHWLFKHLADVEDRLEELRREGLPNKGKGKGKWFEGFGWAGAIDDDHRPFLERGVSILHLIANPFPRVWHTLGDDASVLDMPTLRKWNALMRIFTVEYLGLPVPSSSPGEVEQSAGMGMAARTDDLVSLSRKEGIMQRMKRKVRVRAELVFVLFRTRICSGYVVMGLVCTASVVIDRDNSISSHQYLLDSKLSGDCLIHRPRS
;
A
#
# COMPACT_ATOMS: atom_id res chain seq x y z
N MET A 1 -12.04 41.29 62.93
CA MET A 1 -11.00 40.61 62.12
C MET A 1 -11.72 39.79 61.06
N ARG A 2 -11.52 40.16 59.79
CA ARG A 2 -12.21 39.58 58.64
C ARG A 2 -11.53 38.27 58.24
N ILE A 3 -12.34 37.23 58.05
CA ILE A 3 -11.98 35.95 57.45
C ILE A 3 -11.98 36.17 55.94
N SER A 4 -10.83 36.03 55.29
CA SER A 4 -10.72 36.05 53.83
C SER A 4 -10.79 34.62 53.29
N LEU A 5 -11.87 34.32 52.57
CA LEU A 5 -11.99 33.16 51.69
C LEU A 5 -11.03 33.34 50.50
N VAL A 6 -10.13 32.38 50.31
CA VAL A 6 -9.35 32.27 49.07
C VAL A 6 -9.96 31.13 48.26
N PHE A 7 -10.66 31.49 47.19
CA PHE A 7 -11.04 30.57 46.12
C PHE A 7 -9.78 30.24 45.31
N LEU A 8 -9.26 29.02 45.47
CA LEU A 8 -8.32 28.43 44.52
C LEU A 8 -9.14 27.63 43.51
N GLY A 9 -9.33 28.23 42.33
CA GLY A 9 -9.98 27.61 41.19
C GLY A 9 -9.24 26.35 40.75
N LEU A 10 -10.00 25.26 40.58
CA LEU A 10 -9.58 24.08 39.85
C LEU A 10 -9.32 24.48 38.40
N SER A 11 -8.05 24.70 38.06
CA SER A 11 -7.60 24.65 36.67
C SER A 11 -7.84 23.22 36.19
N TRP A 12 -8.89 23.05 35.38
CA TRP A 12 -8.95 21.93 34.46
C TRP A 12 -7.79 22.13 33.47
N LEU A 13 -6.64 21.56 33.80
CA LEU A 13 -5.65 21.21 32.80
C LEU A 13 -6.36 20.22 31.88
N ALA A 14 -6.86 20.73 30.75
CA ALA A 14 -7.13 19.90 29.60
C ALA A 14 -5.79 19.24 29.24
N LEU A 15 -5.58 18.05 29.79
CA LEU A 15 -4.68 17.09 29.20
C LEU A 15 -5.11 16.99 27.74
N PRO A 16 -4.22 17.22 26.76
CA PRO A 16 -4.50 16.76 25.42
C PRO A 16 -4.87 15.30 25.59
N CYS A 17 -6.08 14.94 25.16
CA CYS A 17 -6.40 13.55 24.89
C CYS A 17 -5.41 13.17 23.79
N LEU A 18 -4.22 12.72 24.19
CA LEU A 18 -3.37 11.89 23.37
C LEU A 18 -4.24 10.69 23.08
N SER A 19 -4.92 10.77 21.93
CA SER A 19 -5.50 9.63 21.26
C SER A 19 -4.47 8.53 21.33
N LYS A 20 -4.73 7.55 22.21
CA LYS A 20 -4.12 6.24 22.14
C LYS A 20 -4.75 5.52 20.94
N ASN A 21 -4.52 6.04 19.73
CA ASN A 21 -4.46 5.21 18.54
C ASN A 21 -3.08 4.55 18.53
N GLN A 22 -2.84 3.75 19.57
CA GLN A 22 -1.62 2.97 19.74
C GLN A 22 -1.93 1.59 19.13
N GLU A 23 -1.21 1.24 18.06
CA GLU A 23 -1.20 -0.05 17.35
C GLU A 23 -2.38 -0.34 16.42
N LEU A 24 -2.43 0.31 15.25
CA LEU A 24 -3.20 -0.19 14.10
C LEU A 24 -2.29 -0.27 12.86
N ASN A 25 -2.38 -1.40 12.17
CA ASN A 25 -1.63 -1.88 10.99
C ASN A 25 -0.33 -2.61 11.34
N THR A 26 -0.49 -3.90 11.62
CA THR A 26 0.57 -4.90 11.57
C THR A 26 1.19 -4.90 10.18
N GLU A 27 2.50 -4.74 10.09
CA GLU A 27 3.24 -4.87 8.83
C GLU A 27 2.84 -6.19 8.17
N ARG A 28 2.49 -6.14 6.89
CA ARG A 28 2.22 -7.35 6.12
C ARG A 28 3.55 -8.02 5.82
N TYR A 29 3.62 -9.34 6.01
CA TYR A 29 4.73 -10.10 5.45
C TYR A 29 4.50 -10.20 3.95
N ILE A 30 5.38 -9.60 3.16
CA ILE A 30 5.33 -9.70 1.70
C ILE A 30 6.40 -10.69 1.26
N ASP A 31 5.97 -11.78 0.62
CA ASP A 31 6.89 -12.72 -0.02
C ASP A 31 7.25 -12.17 -1.40
N GLY A 32 8.55 -11.99 -1.64
CA GLY A 32 9.03 -11.46 -2.92
C GLY A 32 8.88 -12.51 -4.01
N LEU A 33 8.44 -12.08 -5.20
CA LEU A 33 8.46 -12.91 -6.40
C LEU A 33 9.87 -13.40 -6.70
N ASP A 34 9.95 -14.64 -7.19
CA ASP A 34 11.19 -15.16 -7.74
C ASP A 34 11.51 -14.51 -9.11
N HIS A 35 12.69 -14.83 -9.64
CA HIS A 35 13.16 -14.22 -10.88
C HIS A 35 12.29 -14.53 -12.11
N ASP A 36 11.63 -15.68 -12.17
CA ASP A 36 10.81 -16.08 -13.31
C ASP A 36 9.43 -15.42 -13.24
N ASP A 37 8.85 -15.32 -12.06
CA ASP A 37 7.63 -14.55 -11.83
C ASP A 37 7.86 -13.05 -12.04
N LEU A 38 9.00 -12.50 -11.61
CA LEU A 38 9.37 -11.12 -11.90
C LEU A 38 9.41 -10.86 -13.41
N ARG A 39 10.05 -11.74 -14.19
CA ARG A 39 10.07 -11.62 -15.67
C ARG A 39 8.66 -11.67 -16.25
N THR A 40 7.82 -12.57 -15.74
CA THR A 40 6.42 -12.69 -16.17
C THR A 40 5.63 -11.41 -15.92
N VAL A 41 5.80 -10.77 -14.74
CA VAL A 41 5.15 -9.48 -14.43
C VAL A 41 5.68 -8.36 -15.33
N LEU A 42 6.97 -8.34 -15.63
CA LEU A 42 7.57 -7.35 -16.53
C LEU A 42 7.09 -7.49 -17.98
N ASP A 43 6.72 -8.69 -18.41
CA ASP A 43 6.23 -8.99 -19.76
C ASP A 43 4.70 -8.77 -19.92
N LEU A 44 3.98 -8.43 -18.84
CA LEU A 44 2.57 -8.09 -18.90
C LEU A 44 2.31 -6.92 -19.84
N LYS A 45 1.22 -7.00 -20.60
CA LYS A 45 0.75 -5.90 -21.46
C LYS A 45 0.05 -4.82 -20.63
N PRO A 46 0.10 -3.54 -21.02
CA PRO A 46 0.74 -3.00 -22.22
C PRO A 46 2.27 -3.06 -22.15
N ASP A 47 2.92 -3.04 -23.31
CA ASP A 47 4.38 -2.98 -23.37
C ASP A 47 4.89 -1.70 -22.71
N PRO A 48 6.09 -1.72 -22.09
CA PRO A 48 6.69 -0.51 -21.53
C PRO A 48 6.75 0.63 -22.55
N TRP A 49 6.54 1.86 -22.10
CA TRP A 49 6.47 3.02 -22.99
C TRP A 49 7.70 3.14 -23.88
N ARG A 50 7.46 3.41 -25.16
CA ARG A 50 8.51 3.54 -26.18
C ARG A 50 8.98 4.97 -26.36
N SER A 51 8.07 5.91 -26.20
CA SER A 51 8.30 7.35 -26.24
C SER A 51 7.32 8.08 -25.30
N VAL A 52 7.60 9.34 -25.02
CA VAL A 52 6.70 10.26 -24.28
C VAL A 52 5.57 10.80 -25.15
N GLU A 53 5.67 10.62 -26.47
CA GLU A 53 4.70 11.07 -27.48
C GLU A 53 3.65 10.00 -27.81
N GLU A 54 3.71 8.84 -27.15
CA GLU A 54 2.79 7.72 -27.34
C GLU A 54 2.07 7.36 -26.01
N GLY A 55 1.02 6.55 -26.11
CA GLY A 55 0.32 6.01 -24.94
C GLY A 55 -0.39 7.06 -24.09
N HIS A 56 -0.39 6.85 -22.77
CA HIS A 56 -1.07 7.74 -21.83
C HIS A 56 -0.37 9.10 -21.71
N LEU A 57 0.96 9.15 -21.65
CA LEU A 57 1.72 10.40 -21.52
C LEU A 57 1.34 11.42 -22.62
N ALA A 58 1.20 10.97 -23.87
CA ALA A 58 0.80 11.84 -24.98
C ALA A 58 -0.57 12.53 -24.78
N ARG A 59 -1.44 11.93 -23.96
CA ARG A 59 -2.76 12.47 -23.62
C ARG A 59 -2.75 13.36 -22.38
N LEU A 60 -1.77 13.16 -21.50
CA LEU A 60 -1.67 13.87 -20.21
C LEU A 60 -0.76 15.10 -20.30
N LEU A 61 0.18 15.15 -21.26
CA LEU A 61 1.15 16.22 -21.46
C LEU A 61 0.55 17.46 -22.14
N ILE A 62 -0.51 18.00 -21.53
CA ILE A 62 -1.17 19.26 -21.88
C ILE A 62 -1.44 20.08 -20.61
N PRO A 63 -1.55 21.42 -20.70
CA PRO A 63 -1.99 22.24 -19.57
C PRO A 63 -3.41 21.85 -19.17
N ARG A 64 -3.61 21.54 -17.90
CA ARG A 64 -4.82 20.92 -17.34
C ARG A 64 -5.17 21.51 -15.98
N ALA A 65 -5.09 22.84 -15.89
CA ALA A 65 -5.54 23.59 -14.71
C ALA A 65 -7.00 23.24 -14.36
N CYS A 66 -7.32 23.27 -13.06
CA CYS A 66 -8.66 22.98 -12.54
C CYS A 66 -9.75 23.72 -13.35
N GLU A 67 -10.89 23.07 -13.55
CA GLU A 67 -12.05 23.60 -14.31
C GLU A 67 -11.81 23.86 -15.82
N SER A 68 -10.59 23.72 -16.34
CA SER A 68 -10.33 23.86 -17.78
C SER A 68 -10.92 22.71 -18.61
N ASP A 69 -11.20 22.99 -19.90
CA ASP A 69 -11.64 21.96 -20.86
C ASP A 69 -10.64 20.79 -20.93
N HIS A 70 -9.33 21.09 -20.93
CA HIS A 70 -8.28 20.07 -20.92
C HIS A 70 -8.27 19.21 -19.65
N SER A 71 -8.52 19.80 -18.47
CA SER A 71 -8.67 19.03 -17.23
C SER A 71 -9.84 18.05 -17.32
N THR A 72 -10.97 18.50 -17.88
CA THR A 72 -12.12 17.62 -18.14
C THR A 72 -11.81 16.53 -19.16
N ASP A 73 -11.13 16.85 -20.25
CA ASP A 73 -10.73 15.87 -21.28
C ASP A 73 -9.78 14.80 -20.70
N VAL A 74 -8.80 15.22 -19.90
CA VAL A 74 -7.85 14.32 -19.22
C VAL A 74 -8.59 13.42 -18.22
N ARG A 75 -9.46 13.97 -17.38
CA ARG A 75 -10.26 13.19 -16.42
C ARG A 75 -11.14 12.17 -17.13
N ASN A 76 -11.83 12.56 -18.19
CA ASN A 76 -12.66 11.67 -19.01
C ASN A 76 -11.83 10.56 -19.67
N TYR A 77 -10.65 10.90 -20.21
CA TYR A 77 -9.73 9.92 -20.78
C TYR A 77 -9.31 8.85 -19.76
N MET A 78 -8.91 9.27 -18.55
CA MET A 78 -8.52 8.34 -17.48
C MET A 78 -9.71 7.48 -17.03
N LYS A 79 -10.87 8.09 -16.82
CA LYS A 79 -12.11 7.38 -16.48
C LYS A 79 -12.46 6.31 -17.52
N ASP A 80 -12.37 6.65 -18.80
CA ASP A 80 -12.67 5.72 -19.90
C ASP A 80 -11.77 4.48 -19.89
N ILE A 81 -10.52 4.60 -19.47
CA ILE A 81 -9.62 3.45 -19.32
C ILE A 81 -10.15 2.51 -18.24
N PHE A 82 -10.45 3.04 -17.05
CA PHE A 82 -11.00 2.24 -15.94
C PHE A 82 -12.33 1.58 -16.30
N VAL A 83 -13.23 2.30 -16.97
CA VAL A 83 -14.50 1.75 -17.46
C VAL A 83 -14.27 0.61 -18.45
N LYS A 84 -13.32 0.75 -19.40
CA LYS A 84 -12.96 -0.33 -20.34
C LYS A 84 -12.36 -1.55 -19.64
N LEU A 85 -11.62 -1.32 -18.55
CA LEU A 85 -11.10 -2.39 -17.69
C LEU A 85 -12.18 -3.00 -16.78
N GLY A 86 -13.40 -2.44 -16.75
CA GLY A 86 -14.51 -2.92 -15.93
C GLY A 86 -14.37 -2.58 -14.44
N TRP A 87 -13.57 -1.58 -14.09
CA TRP A 87 -13.46 -1.08 -12.72
C TRP A 87 -14.66 -0.22 -12.34
N HIS A 88 -14.99 -0.17 -11.05
CA HIS A 88 -15.99 0.77 -10.54
C HIS A 88 -15.39 2.17 -10.48
N THR A 89 -15.98 3.13 -11.21
CA THR A 89 -15.51 4.52 -11.24
C THR A 89 -16.50 5.46 -10.55
N GLU A 90 -15.99 6.34 -9.70
CA GLU A 90 -16.72 7.41 -9.04
C GLU A 90 -16.05 8.75 -9.29
N GLU A 91 -16.85 9.81 -9.47
CA GLU A 91 -16.36 11.19 -9.53
C GLU A 91 -16.95 11.96 -8.35
N THR A 92 -16.10 12.66 -7.59
CA THR A 92 -16.55 13.49 -6.47
C THR A 92 -16.34 14.96 -6.81
N ALA A 93 -17.35 15.58 -7.41
CA ALA A 93 -17.35 17.00 -7.73
C ALA A 93 -17.73 17.86 -6.50
N PHE A 94 -17.07 18.99 -6.34
CA PHE A 94 -17.39 20.00 -5.33
C PHE A 94 -16.84 21.37 -5.74
N THR A 95 -17.43 22.44 -5.23
CA THR A 95 -16.97 23.81 -5.46
C THR A 95 -16.36 24.35 -4.17
N SER A 96 -15.20 24.99 -4.26
CA SER A 96 -14.52 25.60 -3.12
C SER A 96 -14.02 27.00 -3.44
N LYS A 97 -13.86 27.82 -2.40
CA LYS A 97 -13.29 29.16 -2.51
C LYS A 97 -11.79 29.08 -2.73
N THR A 98 -11.29 29.79 -3.72
CA THR A 98 -9.87 29.93 -4.04
C THR A 98 -9.50 31.42 -4.12
N PRO A 99 -8.20 31.77 -4.16
CA PRO A 99 -7.75 33.13 -4.44
C PRO A 99 -8.31 33.75 -5.72
N ILE A 100 -8.66 32.92 -6.73
CA ILE A 100 -9.18 33.39 -8.02
C ILE A 100 -10.71 33.34 -8.13
N GLY A 101 -11.41 33.00 -7.03
CA GLY A 101 -12.86 32.85 -6.99
C GLY A 101 -13.30 31.44 -6.64
N ASP A 102 -14.57 31.15 -6.87
CA ASP A 102 -15.10 29.80 -6.67
C ASP A 102 -14.67 28.91 -7.85
N VAL A 103 -14.01 27.78 -7.57
CA VAL A 103 -13.54 26.82 -8.57
C VAL A 103 -14.18 25.46 -8.28
N THR A 104 -14.56 24.75 -9.34
CA THR A 104 -15.09 23.38 -9.22
C THR A 104 -14.00 22.34 -9.47
N PHE A 105 -13.83 21.44 -8.50
CA PHE A 105 -12.87 20.34 -8.51
C PHE A 105 -13.62 19.02 -8.62
N THR A 106 -13.02 18.02 -9.29
CA THR A 106 -13.60 16.69 -9.44
C THR A 106 -12.53 15.60 -9.32
N ASN A 107 -12.40 15.02 -8.13
CA ASN A 107 -11.55 13.83 -7.97
C ASN A 107 -12.15 12.65 -8.75
N LEU A 108 -11.29 11.79 -9.29
CA LEU A 108 -11.66 10.52 -9.92
C LEU A 108 -11.16 9.36 -9.05
N ILE A 109 -12.07 8.46 -8.69
CA ILE A 109 -11.78 7.26 -7.92
C ILE A 109 -12.13 6.04 -8.77
N ALA A 110 -11.20 5.10 -8.89
CA ALA A 110 -11.41 3.83 -9.57
C ALA A 110 -11.09 2.66 -8.62
N THR A 111 -12.05 1.77 -8.40
CA THR A 111 -11.90 0.62 -7.50
C THR A 111 -12.13 -0.68 -8.27
N PHE A 112 -11.19 -1.63 -8.20
CA PHE A 112 -11.35 -2.90 -8.89
C PHE A 112 -12.51 -3.73 -8.31
N ASP A 113 -12.57 -3.87 -6.98
CA ASP A 113 -13.64 -4.58 -6.28
C ASP A 113 -14.20 -3.69 -5.14
N PRO A 114 -15.29 -2.94 -5.37
CA PRO A 114 -15.82 -2.00 -4.37
C PRO A 114 -16.29 -2.69 -3.08
N GLU A 115 -16.70 -3.96 -3.15
CA GLU A 115 -17.20 -4.75 -2.02
C GLU A 115 -16.08 -5.33 -1.14
N ALA A 116 -14.82 -5.25 -1.60
CA ALA A 116 -13.70 -5.74 -0.83
C ALA A 116 -13.58 -4.98 0.52
N PRO A 117 -13.37 -5.70 1.65
CA PRO A 117 -13.21 -5.10 2.96
C PRO A 117 -12.14 -4.02 3.02
N THR A 118 -11.03 -4.24 2.32
CA THR A 118 -9.82 -3.41 2.42
C THR A 118 -9.24 -3.07 1.07
N LYS A 119 -8.52 -1.94 1.03
CA LYS A 119 -8.03 -1.31 -0.19
C LYS A 119 -6.57 -0.90 0.01
N LEU A 120 -5.71 -1.36 -0.88
CA LEU A 120 -4.47 -0.64 -1.20
C LEU A 120 -4.86 0.53 -2.09
N VAL A 121 -4.57 1.75 -1.65
CA VAL A 121 -4.84 2.96 -2.44
C VAL A 121 -3.56 3.43 -3.09
N LEU A 122 -3.51 3.47 -4.42
CA LEU A 122 -2.48 4.19 -5.16
C LEU A 122 -3.04 5.53 -5.60
N SER A 123 -2.24 6.59 -5.56
CA SER A 123 -2.75 7.94 -5.84
C SER A 123 -1.71 8.87 -6.44
N ALA A 124 -2.21 9.88 -7.15
CA ALA A 124 -1.50 11.03 -7.68
C ALA A 124 -2.52 12.15 -7.90
N HIS A 125 -2.08 13.40 -8.02
CA HIS A 125 -2.94 14.47 -8.52
C HIS A 125 -2.86 14.54 -10.05
N PHE A 126 -3.96 14.90 -10.71
CA PHE A 126 -4.01 14.99 -12.17
C PHE A 126 -4.13 16.43 -12.68
N ASP A 127 -4.40 17.41 -11.84
CA ASP A 127 -4.34 18.81 -12.25
C ASP A 127 -2.91 19.22 -12.60
N SER A 128 -2.77 20.38 -13.22
CA SER A 128 -1.49 21.06 -13.38
C SER A 128 -1.62 22.47 -12.85
N LYS A 129 -0.56 23.00 -12.24
CA LYS A 129 -0.57 24.33 -11.64
C LYS A 129 -1.18 25.41 -12.53
N HIS A 130 -2.12 26.15 -11.95
CA HIS A 130 -2.71 27.32 -12.59
C HIS A 130 -1.73 28.49 -12.59
N TYR A 131 -1.66 29.20 -13.72
CA TYR A 131 -0.98 30.49 -13.83
C TYR A 131 -1.84 31.45 -14.64
N ASP A 132 -1.89 32.72 -14.23
CA ASP A 132 -2.80 33.71 -14.83
C ASP A 132 -2.34 34.24 -16.20
N THR A 133 -1.04 34.16 -16.51
CA THR A 133 -0.45 34.88 -17.63
C THR A 133 0.30 33.98 -18.59
N TRP A 134 0.25 34.32 -19.88
CA TRP A 134 1.09 33.69 -20.89
C TRP A 134 2.54 34.19 -20.75
N PRO A 135 3.56 33.33 -20.90
CA PRO A 135 3.48 31.90 -21.26
C PRO A 135 3.31 30.95 -20.07
N ALA A 136 3.33 31.43 -18.82
CA ALA A 136 3.28 30.57 -17.62
C ALA A 136 2.03 29.68 -17.57
N ASN A 137 0.89 30.14 -18.09
CA ASN A 137 -0.35 29.37 -18.19
C ASN A 137 -0.31 28.20 -19.19
N GLN A 138 0.84 28.00 -19.87
CA GLN A 138 1.12 26.82 -20.69
C GLN A 138 1.90 25.75 -19.90
N PHE A 139 2.02 25.88 -18.57
CA PHE A 139 2.62 24.88 -17.72
C PHE A 139 1.89 23.54 -17.85
N ILE A 140 2.65 22.48 -18.16
CA ILE A 140 2.13 21.13 -18.34
C ILE A 140 2.29 20.33 -17.06
N GLY A 141 3.40 20.46 -16.33
CA GLY A 141 3.67 19.60 -15.17
C GLY A 141 3.84 18.15 -15.63
N ALA A 142 4.92 17.89 -16.38
CA ALA A 142 5.21 16.56 -16.91
C ALA A 142 5.58 15.57 -15.79
N THR A 143 6.41 16.00 -14.85
CA THR A 143 6.70 15.25 -13.61
C THR A 143 5.62 15.42 -12.54
N ASP A 144 4.77 16.44 -12.70
CA ASP A 144 3.95 17.07 -11.68
C ASP A 144 2.48 17.23 -12.14
N SER A 145 1.66 16.17 -12.19
CA SER A 145 1.98 14.75 -11.98
C SER A 145 1.52 13.88 -13.17
N ALA A 146 1.76 14.33 -14.42
CA ALA A 146 1.38 13.57 -15.62
C ALA A 146 2.04 12.18 -15.69
N ALA A 147 3.33 12.07 -15.35
CA ALA A 147 4.04 10.80 -15.30
C ALA A 147 3.55 9.85 -14.18
N PRO A 148 3.33 10.32 -12.93
CA PRO A 148 2.61 9.56 -11.91
C PRO A 148 1.24 9.04 -12.39
N CYS A 149 0.37 9.90 -12.94
CA CYS A 149 -0.93 9.48 -13.47
C CYS A 149 -0.79 8.39 -14.54
N SER A 150 0.15 8.56 -15.47
CA SER A 150 0.44 7.56 -16.51
C SER A 150 0.86 6.21 -15.90
N THR A 151 1.68 6.22 -14.86
CA THR A 151 2.14 5.00 -14.15
C THR A 151 0.97 4.27 -13.50
N LEU A 152 0.01 5.00 -12.92
CA LEU A 152 -1.18 4.41 -12.30
C LEU A 152 -2.11 3.76 -13.33
N LEU A 153 -2.25 4.36 -14.51
CA LEU A 153 -3.00 3.76 -15.63
C LEU A 153 -2.33 2.48 -16.12
N ASP A 154 -1.00 2.47 -16.24
CA ASP A 154 -0.22 1.28 -16.62
C ASP A 154 -0.39 0.13 -15.62
N VAL A 155 -0.37 0.41 -14.31
CA VAL A 155 -0.67 -0.57 -13.26
C VAL A 155 -2.08 -1.13 -13.43
N ALA A 156 -3.08 -0.28 -13.66
CA ALA A 156 -4.45 -0.73 -13.83
C ALA A 156 -4.60 -1.65 -15.05
N GLU A 157 -4.08 -1.25 -16.21
CA GLU A 157 -4.16 -2.06 -17.44
C GLU A 157 -3.42 -3.39 -17.30
N SER A 158 -2.19 -3.36 -16.76
CA SER A 158 -1.34 -4.55 -16.67
C SER A 158 -1.79 -5.56 -15.64
N LEU A 159 -2.33 -5.11 -14.50
CA LEU A 159 -2.67 -6.01 -13.40
C LEU A 159 -4.13 -6.44 -13.39
N THR A 160 -5.02 -5.81 -14.19
CA THR A 160 -6.44 -6.22 -14.28
C THR A 160 -6.63 -7.72 -14.57
N PRO A 161 -5.88 -8.38 -15.48
CA PRO A 161 -5.99 -9.83 -15.67
C PRO A 161 -5.67 -10.64 -14.40
N LEU A 162 -4.62 -10.26 -13.66
CA LEU A 162 -4.22 -10.95 -12.43
C LEU A 162 -5.20 -10.70 -11.29
N LEU A 163 -5.73 -9.48 -11.18
CA LEU A 163 -6.79 -9.12 -10.23
C LEU A 163 -8.06 -9.97 -10.44
N ARG A 164 -8.49 -10.14 -11.70
CA ARG A 164 -9.63 -11.01 -12.06
C ARG A 164 -9.35 -12.47 -11.77
N HIS A 165 -8.13 -12.94 -12.02
CA HIS A 165 -7.75 -14.31 -11.72
C HIS A 165 -7.79 -14.57 -10.21
N LYS A 166 -7.20 -13.70 -9.40
CA LYS A 166 -7.31 -13.75 -7.93
C LYS A 166 -8.76 -13.76 -7.47
N GLN A 167 -9.59 -12.84 -7.97
CA GLN A 167 -11.01 -12.77 -7.59
C GLN A 167 -11.74 -14.08 -7.89
N THR A 168 -11.45 -14.71 -9.04
CA THR A 168 -12.00 -16.02 -9.43
C THR A 168 -11.60 -17.11 -8.45
N LEU A 169 -10.31 -17.19 -8.09
CA LEU A 169 -9.79 -18.18 -7.15
C LEU A 169 -10.38 -17.99 -5.74
N VAL A 170 -10.51 -16.74 -5.27
CA VAL A 170 -11.13 -16.43 -3.98
C VAL A 170 -12.60 -16.85 -3.97
N GLN A 171 -13.35 -16.56 -5.03
CA GLN A 171 -14.76 -16.97 -5.15
C GLN A 171 -14.94 -18.49 -5.22
N ALA A 172 -13.96 -19.21 -5.76
CA ALA A 172 -13.94 -20.66 -5.84
C ALA A 172 -13.41 -21.35 -4.57
N ASP A 173 -12.94 -20.62 -3.55
CA ASP A 173 -12.22 -21.15 -2.38
C ASP A 173 -10.94 -21.92 -2.78
N GLU A 174 -10.28 -21.49 -3.85
CA GLU A 174 -9.06 -22.08 -4.43
C GLU A 174 -7.83 -21.17 -4.28
N TYR A 175 -7.99 -19.99 -3.69
CA TYR A 175 -6.87 -19.07 -3.46
C TYR A 175 -5.99 -19.58 -2.29
N GLU A 176 -4.72 -19.87 -2.59
CA GLU A 176 -3.77 -20.44 -1.61
C GLU A 176 -3.05 -19.37 -0.76
N GLY A 177 -3.26 -18.09 -1.03
CA GLY A 177 -2.65 -16.99 -0.27
C GLY A 177 -3.37 -16.69 1.05
N ASP A 178 -2.79 -15.80 1.85
CA ASP A 178 -3.34 -15.39 3.14
C ASP A 178 -4.72 -14.74 3.01
N GLU A 179 -5.55 -14.91 4.06
CA GLU A 179 -6.91 -14.34 4.14
C GLU A 179 -6.91 -12.81 4.00
N GLU A 180 -5.87 -12.15 4.50
CA GLU A 180 -5.66 -10.71 4.33
C GLU A 180 -5.48 -10.32 2.86
N TRP A 181 -4.69 -11.08 2.08
CA TRP A 181 -4.61 -10.87 0.64
C TRP A 181 -5.95 -11.12 -0.02
N ALA A 182 -6.63 -12.23 0.28
CA ALA A 182 -7.90 -12.59 -0.34
C ALA A 182 -8.97 -11.48 -0.25
N HIS A 183 -8.91 -10.65 0.80
CA HIS A 183 -9.88 -9.59 1.08
C HIS A 183 -9.37 -8.15 0.85
N THR A 184 -8.19 -8.00 0.25
CA THR A 184 -7.65 -6.70 -0.17
C THR A 184 -7.77 -6.51 -1.68
N THR A 185 -8.36 -5.39 -2.10
CA THR A 185 -8.44 -4.96 -3.50
C THR A 185 -7.50 -3.78 -3.80
N LEU A 186 -7.42 -3.41 -5.07
CA LEU A 186 -6.75 -2.21 -5.54
C LEU A 186 -7.76 -1.07 -5.76
N GLN A 187 -7.42 0.11 -5.28
CA GLN A 187 -8.11 1.37 -5.58
C GLN A 187 -7.08 2.40 -6.08
N ILE A 188 -7.48 3.17 -7.08
CA ILE A 188 -6.70 4.28 -7.61
C ILE A 188 -7.48 5.58 -7.41
N VAL A 189 -6.83 6.58 -6.84
CA VAL A 189 -7.40 7.91 -6.61
C VAL A 189 -6.57 8.94 -7.37
N LEU A 190 -7.25 9.69 -8.24
CA LEU A 190 -6.68 10.79 -9.00
C LEU A 190 -7.28 12.09 -8.46
N PHE A 191 -6.49 12.80 -7.65
CA PHE A 191 -6.91 14.04 -7.00
C PHE A 191 -6.96 15.21 -7.98
N ASP A 192 -7.92 16.11 -7.78
CA ASP A 192 -8.02 17.39 -8.49
C ASP A 192 -7.72 18.54 -7.53
N GLY A 193 -7.03 19.58 -8.01
CA GLY A 193 -6.66 20.74 -7.22
C GLY A 193 -5.70 20.43 -6.08
N GLU A 194 -4.63 19.69 -6.35
CA GLU A 194 -3.47 19.65 -5.44
C GLU A 194 -2.86 21.04 -5.32
N GLU A 195 -2.75 21.71 -6.46
CA GLU A 195 -1.95 22.91 -6.58
C GLU A 195 -2.60 24.14 -5.94
N ALA A 196 -1.74 24.97 -5.35
CA ALA A 196 -2.14 26.31 -4.92
C ALA A 196 -2.40 27.21 -6.15
N PHE A 197 -3.46 28.00 -6.12
CA PHE A 197 -3.74 29.00 -7.15
C PHE A 197 -2.86 30.24 -7.00
N HIS A 198 -2.38 30.53 -5.78
CA HIS A 198 -1.45 31.63 -5.52
C HIS A 198 -0.29 31.17 -4.63
N ASP A 199 -0.48 31.18 -3.31
CA ASP A 199 0.55 30.80 -2.34
C ASP A 199 0.13 29.51 -1.64
N TRP A 200 1.05 28.54 -1.56
CA TRP A 200 0.80 27.31 -0.81
C TRP A 200 0.48 27.62 0.65
N THR A 201 -0.76 27.37 1.05
CA THR A 201 -1.25 27.56 2.42
C THR A 201 -2.20 26.44 2.80
N ALA A 202 -2.55 26.34 4.09
CA ALA A 202 -3.51 25.34 4.59
C ALA A 202 -4.89 25.37 3.89
N THR A 203 -5.25 26.46 3.22
CA THR A 203 -6.52 26.65 2.51
C THR A 203 -6.39 26.81 0.99
N ASP A 204 -5.19 27.13 0.50
CA ASP A 204 -4.84 27.23 -0.92
C ASP A 204 -3.82 26.13 -1.27
N SER A 205 -4.32 24.89 -1.24
CA SER A 205 -3.62 23.64 -1.59
C SER A 205 -4.56 22.45 -1.35
N ILE A 206 -4.27 21.32 -2.00
CA ILE A 206 -4.80 19.98 -1.75
C ILE A 206 -6.31 19.95 -1.55
N TYR A 207 -7.01 20.71 -2.40
CA TYR A 207 -8.47 20.90 -2.36
C TYR A 207 -9.17 19.54 -2.46
N GLY A 208 -8.82 18.77 -3.48
CA GLY A 208 -9.39 17.46 -3.75
C GLY A 208 -9.19 16.47 -2.61
N ALA A 209 -7.95 16.35 -2.12
CA ALA A 209 -7.63 15.46 -1.01
C ALA A 209 -8.29 15.86 0.30
N ARG A 210 -8.33 17.15 0.65
CA ARG A 210 -9.03 17.64 1.86
C ARG A 210 -10.50 17.26 1.83
N HIS A 211 -11.18 17.54 0.72
CA HIS A 211 -12.58 17.21 0.55
C HIS A 211 -12.83 15.70 0.60
N LEU A 212 -12.02 14.89 -0.10
CA LEU A 212 -12.23 13.45 -0.16
C LEU A 212 -11.99 12.79 1.20
N ALA A 213 -10.93 13.17 1.92
CA ALA A 213 -10.63 12.64 3.24
C ALA A 213 -11.74 12.96 4.26
N GLU A 214 -12.26 14.19 4.26
CA GLU A 214 -13.40 14.59 5.10
C GLU A 214 -14.68 13.80 4.76
N ARG A 215 -14.97 13.65 3.47
CA ARG A 215 -16.11 12.86 2.98
C ARG A 215 -15.99 11.39 3.39
N TRP A 216 -14.82 10.77 3.23
CA TRP A 216 -14.62 9.36 3.56
C TRP A 216 -14.56 9.09 5.06
N GLU A 217 -14.10 10.04 5.86
CA GLU A 217 -14.19 9.95 7.32
C GLU A 217 -15.66 9.95 7.80
N SER A 218 -16.50 10.79 7.19
CA SER A 218 -17.91 10.98 7.57
C SER A 218 -18.89 10.00 6.91
N THR A 219 -18.45 9.20 5.94
CA THR A 219 -19.29 8.19 5.29
C THR A 219 -19.09 6.84 5.96
N TYR A 220 -19.99 6.47 6.87
CA TYR A 220 -19.95 5.19 7.60
C TYR A 220 -20.23 4.00 6.67
N LEU A 221 -19.57 2.88 6.94
CA LEU A 221 -19.84 1.62 6.25
C LEU A 221 -21.21 1.08 6.70
N PRO A 222 -22.01 0.51 5.78
CA PRO A 222 -23.27 -0.13 6.15
C PRO A 222 -23.02 -1.42 6.95
N ASP A 223 -23.97 -1.81 7.80
CA ASP A 223 -23.84 -2.99 8.68
C ASP A 223 -23.54 -4.30 7.93
N ASN A 224 -23.95 -4.40 6.67
CA ASN A 224 -23.73 -5.57 5.81
C ASN A 224 -22.40 -5.51 5.02
N HIS A 225 -21.58 -4.48 5.19
CA HIS A 225 -20.28 -4.40 4.52
C HIS A 225 -19.38 -5.54 4.98
N ALA A 226 -18.65 -6.17 4.05
CA ALA A 226 -17.76 -7.30 4.32
C ALA A 226 -16.63 -6.97 5.33
N TYR A 227 -16.43 -5.68 5.61
CA TYR A 227 -15.52 -5.19 6.65
C TYR A 227 -15.90 -5.74 8.04
N HIS A 228 -17.20 -5.77 8.37
CA HIS A 228 -17.71 -6.20 9.67
C HIS A 228 -17.57 -7.71 9.92
N SER A 229 -17.40 -8.51 8.87
CA SER A 229 -17.17 -9.95 8.94
C SER A 229 -15.72 -10.35 8.68
N SER A 230 -14.85 -9.39 8.34
CA SER A 230 -13.45 -9.67 8.02
C SER A 230 -12.62 -9.95 9.27
N TYR A 231 -11.42 -10.51 9.08
CA TYR A 231 -10.43 -10.70 10.14
C TYR A 231 -10.13 -9.42 10.95
N LEU A 232 -10.36 -8.23 10.37
CA LEU A 232 -10.19 -6.92 11.01
C LEU A 232 -11.32 -6.57 12.01
N ALA A 233 -12.51 -7.14 11.87
CA ALA A 233 -13.65 -6.84 12.74
C ALA A 233 -13.43 -7.31 14.20
N THR A 234 -12.57 -8.31 14.41
CA THR A 234 -12.25 -8.84 15.74
C THR A 234 -11.42 -7.88 16.61
N ARG A 235 -10.97 -6.74 16.08
CA ARG A 235 -9.99 -5.85 16.72
C ARG A 235 -10.53 -4.54 17.31
N ARG A 236 -11.85 -4.28 17.43
CA ARG A 236 -12.33 -2.95 17.89
C ARG A 236 -13.39 -2.93 18.98
N TYR A 237 -13.08 -2.13 20.01
CA TYR A 237 -14.02 -1.27 20.73
C TYR A 237 -13.85 0.15 20.13
N ASP A 238 -14.86 0.66 19.40
CA ASP A 238 -15.04 2.07 18.93
C ASP A 238 -13.95 2.67 17.98
N PRO A 239 -14.24 3.56 17.00
CA PRO A 239 -15.53 4.00 16.44
C PRO A 239 -16.07 3.15 15.28
N THR A 240 -17.34 3.39 14.91
CA THR A 240 -17.99 2.82 13.72
C THR A 240 -17.11 3.03 12.47
N PRO A 241 -16.80 1.97 11.70
CA PRO A 241 -15.91 2.10 10.55
C PRO A 241 -16.56 2.96 9.46
N SER A 242 -15.75 3.79 8.82
CA SER A 242 -16.11 4.60 7.66
C SER A 242 -15.36 4.15 6.41
N ILE A 243 -15.63 4.76 5.26
CA ILE A 243 -14.87 4.47 4.02
C ILE A 243 -13.37 4.60 4.27
N LEU A 244 -12.95 5.61 5.05
CA LEU A 244 -11.55 5.81 5.43
C LEU A 244 -10.94 4.59 6.14
N SER A 245 -11.75 3.85 6.91
CA SER A 245 -11.31 2.64 7.63
C SER A 245 -10.97 1.47 6.69
N THR A 246 -11.36 1.53 5.42
CA THR A 246 -11.05 0.50 4.41
C THR A 246 -9.66 0.67 3.80
N ILE A 247 -9.00 1.81 4.01
CA ILE A 247 -7.67 2.08 3.45
C ILE A 247 -6.61 1.44 4.35
N GLU A 248 -5.90 0.43 3.85
CA GLU A 248 -4.76 -0.15 4.58
C GLU A 248 -3.56 0.77 4.52
N ASN A 249 -3.19 1.15 3.30
CA ASN A 249 -2.10 2.05 2.99
C ASN A 249 -2.49 2.91 1.78
N LEU A 250 -2.18 4.20 1.85
CA LEU A 250 -2.22 5.12 0.73
C LEU A 250 -0.79 5.35 0.25
N VAL A 251 -0.54 5.00 -1.00
CA VAL A 251 0.72 5.23 -1.71
C VAL A 251 0.53 6.43 -2.64
N LEU A 252 1.19 7.54 -2.35
CA LEU A 252 1.08 8.79 -3.12
C LEU A 252 2.32 8.95 -3.99
N LEU A 253 2.14 9.09 -5.30
CA LEU A 253 3.20 9.31 -6.28
C LEU A 253 3.17 10.76 -6.71
N ASP A 254 4.31 11.45 -6.61
CA ASP A 254 4.44 12.85 -6.98
C ASP A 254 5.87 13.22 -7.42
N LEU A 255 6.01 14.19 -8.32
CA LEU A 255 7.28 14.69 -8.87
C LEU A 255 8.19 13.59 -9.42
N LEU A 256 7.63 12.64 -10.17
CA LEU A 256 8.34 11.48 -10.73
C LEU A 256 8.49 11.59 -12.25
N GLY A 257 9.55 10.99 -12.79
CA GLY A 257 9.77 10.87 -14.25
C GLY A 257 11.05 11.53 -14.74
N ALA A 258 11.61 12.48 -13.99
CA ALA A 258 12.95 13.02 -14.23
C ALA A 258 14.04 11.98 -13.90
N VAL A 259 15.18 12.09 -14.58
CA VAL A 259 16.31 11.16 -14.43
C VAL A 259 16.82 11.04 -12.99
N ASP A 260 17.13 9.80 -12.57
CA ASP A 260 17.78 9.44 -11.31
C ASP A 260 17.14 10.09 -10.06
N PRO A 261 15.84 9.84 -9.78
CA PRO A 261 15.18 10.35 -8.59
C PRO A 261 15.77 9.74 -7.32
N HIS A 262 15.78 10.53 -6.24
CA HIS A 262 16.10 10.04 -4.90
C HIS A 262 14.83 10.06 -4.06
N ILE A 263 14.47 8.91 -3.48
CA ILE A 263 13.26 8.68 -2.71
C ILE A 263 13.67 8.36 -1.28
N SER A 264 13.13 9.12 -0.33
CA SER A 264 13.38 8.92 1.10
C SER A 264 12.17 8.33 1.80
N SER A 265 12.40 7.65 2.93
CA SER A 265 11.29 7.20 3.79
C SER A 265 10.84 8.32 4.73
N TYR A 266 9.61 8.79 4.60
CA TYR A 266 9.05 9.89 5.42
C TYR A 266 8.26 9.42 6.65
N SER A 267 7.92 8.13 6.74
CA SER A 267 7.09 7.59 7.81
C SER A 267 7.69 6.29 8.35
N LYS A 268 7.85 6.22 9.67
CA LYS A 268 8.27 4.99 10.35
C LYS A 268 7.24 3.88 10.18
N ARG A 269 5.95 4.21 10.11
CA ARG A 269 4.83 3.26 10.03
C ARG A 269 4.81 2.48 8.72
N THR A 270 5.29 3.10 7.64
CA THR A 270 5.34 2.52 6.29
C THR A 270 6.77 2.33 5.79
N HIS A 271 7.76 2.40 6.70
CA HIS A 271 9.15 2.19 6.34
C HIS A 271 9.38 0.79 5.76
N TRP A 272 8.62 -0.21 6.20
CA TRP A 272 8.66 -1.56 5.65
C TRP A 272 8.22 -1.59 4.17
N LEU A 273 7.23 -0.80 3.75
CA LEU A 273 6.84 -0.66 2.33
C LEU A 273 7.93 0.03 1.51
N PHE A 274 8.55 1.07 2.08
CA PHE A 274 9.71 1.72 1.47
C PHE A 274 10.87 0.73 1.27
N LYS A 275 11.17 -0.08 2.30
CA LYS A 275 12.20 -1.11 2.24
C LYS A 275 11.87 -2.20 1.23
N HIS A 276 10.59 -2.53 1.08
CA HIS A 276 10.12 -3.47 0.09
C HIS A 276 10.33 -2.94 -1.34
N LEU A 277 9.99 -1.68 -1.64
CA LEU A 277 10.32 -1.06 -2.94
C LEU A 277 11.83 -1.01 -3.20
N ALA A 278 12.64 -0.74 -2.18
CA ALA A 278 14.10 -0.80 -2.29
C ALA A 278 14.61 -2.21 -2.61
N ASP A 279 13.97 -3.25 -2.07
CA ASP A 279 14.28 -4.65 -2.40
C ASP A 279 13.86 -5.01 -3.83
N VAL A 280 12.67 -4.59 -4.28
CA VAL A 280 12.25 -4.74 -5.68
C VAL A 280 13.24 -4.06 -6.62
N GLU A 281 13.71 -2.85 -6.27
CA GLU A 281 14.75 -2.15 -7.05
C GLU A 281 16.03 -2.98 -7.17
N ASP A 282 16.49 -3.58 -6.06
CA ASP A 282 17.68 -4.42 -6.05
C ASP A 282 17.50 -5.66 -6.94
N ARG A 283 16.36 -6.36 -6.84
CA ARG A 283 16.03 -7.54 -7.68
C ARG A 283 15.91 -7.21 -9.17
N LEU A 284 15.34 -6.04 -9.52
CA LEU A 284 15.30 -5.56 -10.90
C LEU A 284 16.69 -5.30 -11.48
N GLU A 285 17.59 -4.76 -10.67
CA GLU A 285 18.98 -4.51 -11.07
C GLU A 285 19.77 -5.83 -11.21
N GLU A 286 19.48 -6.84 -10.38
CA GLU A 286 20.03 -8.20 -10.55
C GLU A 286 19.61 -8.82 -11.88
N LEU A 287 18.30 -8.86 -12.17
CA LEU A 287 17.78 -9.34 -13.47
C LEU A 287 18.37 -8.59 -14.67
N ARG A 288 18.63 -7.29 -14.50
CA ARG A 288 19.27 -6.49 -15.53
C ARG A 288 20.72 -6.90 -15.78
N ARG A 289 21.48 -7.24 -14.75
CA ARG A 289 22.86 -7.75 -14.90
C ARG A 289 22.88 -9.12 -15.56
N GLU A 290 21.84 -9.93 -15.37
CA GLU A 290 21.68 -11.24 -15.99
C GLU A 290 21.28 -11.20 -17.48
N GLY A 291 20.92 -10.04 -18.03
CA GLY A 291 20.72 -9.87 -19.47
C GLY A 291 19.37 -9.30 -19.90
N LEU A 292 18.55 -8.73 -19.01
CA LEU A 292 17.35 -8.01 -19.45
C LEU A 292 17.71 -6.86 -20.42
N PRO A 293 17.01 -6.73 -21.56
CA PRO A 293 17.30 -5.74 -22.58
C PRO A 293 16.78 -4.35 -22.17
N ASN A 294 17.42 -3.70 -21.20
CA ASN A 294 17.25 -2.26 -21.00
C ASN A 294 18.50 -1.67 -20.34
N LYS A 295 19.46 -1.24 -21.17
CA LYS A 295 20.68 -0.54 -20.74
C LYS A 295 20.39 0.94 -20.44
N GLY A 296 19.51 1.25 -19.49
CA GLY A 296 19.30 2.61 -18.99
C GLY A 296 20.48 3.08 -18.13
N LYS A 297 21.12 4.21 -18.42
CA LYS A 297 22.36 4.65 -17.74
C LYS A 297 22.18 5.19 -16.31
N GLY A 298 21.06 4.91 -15.65
CA GLY A 298 20.80 5.40 -14.28
C GLY A 298 21.85 4.88 -13.30
N LYS A 299 22.51 5.79 -12.60
CA LYS A 299 23.57 5.46 -11.63
C LYS A 299 23.05 5.75 -10.23
N GLY A 300 22.67 4.70 -9.50
CA GLY A 300 22.37 4.81 -8.07
C GLY A 300 21.10 4.07 -7.65
N LYS A 301 21.01 3.76 -6.36
CA LYS A 301 19.76 3.33 -5.74
C LYS A 301 18.86 4.53 -5.56
N TRP A 302 17.59 4.40 -5.92
CA TRP A 302 16.60 5.46 -5.76
C TRP A 302 16.10 5.50 -4.32
N PHE A 303 15.90 4.34 -3.69
CA PHE A 303 15.31 4.25 -2.35
C PHE A 303 16.39 4.25 -1.26
N GLU A 304 16.74 5.41 -0.76
CA GLU A 304 17.75 5.56 0.28
C GLU A 304 17.36 6.59 1.36
N GLY A 305 17.80 6.34 2.59
CA GLY A 305 17.70 7.30 3.68
C GLY A 305 16.31 7.48 4.30
N PHE A 306 16.25 8.45 5.21
CA PHE A 306 15.03 8.89 5.89
C PHE A 306 14.84 10.38 5.64
N GLY A 307 13.63 10.74 5.23
CA GLY A 307 13.17 12.11 5.20
C GLY A 307 12.66 12.52 6.58
N TRP A 308 12.52 13.83 6.77
CA TRP A 308 11.85 14.36 7.96
C TRP A 308 10.34 14.18 7.80
N ALA A 309 9.68 13.56 8.79
CA ALA A 309 8.23 13.36 8.75
C ALA A 309 7.51 14.72 8.68
N GLY A 310 6.58 14.87 7.74
CA GLY A 310 5.86 16.13 7.50
C GLY A 310 6.70 17.24 6.87
N ALA A 311 7.85 16.92 6.27
CA ALA A 311 8.69 17.92 5.59
C ALA A 311 8.15 18.37 4.24
N ILE A 312 7.28 17.57 3.63
CA ILE A 312 6.64 17.84 2.36
C ILE A 312 5.14 17.77 2.63
N ASP A 313 4.45 18.87 2.37
CA ASP A 313 2.99 18.95 2.40
C ASP A 313 2.48 18.62 1.01
N ASP A 314 1.46 17.77 0.93
CA ASP A 314 0.94 17.16 -0.31
C ASP A 314 -0.41 16.46 0.04
N ASP A 315 -1.11 15.91 -0.95
CA ASP A 315 -2.44 15.29 -0.88
C ASP A 315 -2.57 14.20 0.19
N HIS A 316 -1.48 13.60 0.65
CA HIS A 316 -1.52 12.62 1.72
C HIS A 316 -1.86 13.23 3.10
N ARG A 317 -1.58 14.52 3.31
CA ARG A 317 -1.73 15.18 4.62
C ARG A 317 -3.10 14.96 5.28
N PRO A 318 -4.24 15.25 4.63
CA PRO A 318 -5.55 15.10 5.27
C PRO A 318 -5.90 13.64 5.60
N PHE A 319 -5.32 12.66 4.90
CA PHE A 319 -5.47 11.24 5.23
C PHE A 319 -4.56 10.84 6.41
N LEU A 320 -3.33 11.33 6.43
CA LEU A 320 -2.38 11.12 7.53
C LEU A 320 -2.92 11.67 8.86
N GLU A 321 -3.48 12.89 8.84
CA GLU A 321 -4.10 13.53 10.00
C GLU A 321 -5.25 12.70 10.59
N ARG A 322 -5.90 11.86 9.77
CA ARG A 322 -6.98 10.95 10.15
C ARG A 322 -6.52 9.52 10.43
N GLY A 323 -5.20 9.29 10.47
CA GLY A 323 -4.60 8.02 10.88
C GLY A 323 -4.42 6.99 9.77
N VAL A 324 -4.57 7.37 8.50
CA VAL A 324 -4.23 6.49 7.36
C VAL A 324 -2.71 6.30 7.29
N SER A 325 -2.26 5.09 6.95
CA SER A 325 -0.84 4.80 6.73
C SER A 325 -0.41 5.30 5.35
N ILE A 326 0.61 6.17 5.29
CA ILE A 326 1.05 6.81 4.04
C ILE A 326 2.43 6.31 3.64
N LEU A 327 2.58 5.85 2.40
CA LEU A 327 3.87 5.76 1.71
C LEU A 327 3.93 6.89 0.67
N HIS A 328 4.77 7.89 0.93
CA HIS A 328 4.93 9.04 0.04
C HIS A 328 6.13 8.83 -0.88
N LEU A 329 5.85 8.61 -2.17
CA LEU A 329 6.82 8.40 -3.24
C LEU A 329 7.01 9.71 -4.00
N ILE A 330 7.83 10.58 -3.42
CA ILE A 330 8.20 11.87 -4.00
C ILE A 330 9.72 12.01 -4.08
N ALA A 331 10.22 12.52 -5.20
CA ALA A 331 11.64 12.79 -5.39
C ALA A 331 12.11 13.91 -4.44
N ASN A 332 13.27 13.76 -3.79
CA ASN A 332 13.90 14.79 -2.97
C ASN A 332 15.43 14.76 -3.15
N PRO A 333 16.08 15.83 -3.67
CA PRO A 333 15.49 17.11 -4.06
C PRO A 333 14.49 16.98 -5.20
N PHE A 334 13.55 17.92 -5.27
CA PHE A 334 12.56 18.00 -6.35
C PHE A 334 13.27 18.12 -7.71
N PRO A 335 12.63 17.68 -8.82
CA PRO A 335 13.14 17.94 -10.16
C PRO A 335 13.49 19.42 -10.33
N ARG A 336 14.64 19.71 -10.94
CA ARG A 336 15.13 21.10 -11.09
C ARG A 336 14.18 22.03 -11.85
N VAL A 337 13.24 21.45 -12.58
CA VAL A 337 12.23 22.12 -13.40
C VAL A 337 10.90 22.32 -12.68
N TRP A 338 10.75 21.84 -11.44
CA TRP A 338 9.54 21.98 -10.64
C TRP A 338 9.01 23.41 -10.63
N HIS A 339 7.72 23.57 -10.91
CA HIS A 339 7.03 24.86 -11.08
C HIS A 339 7.69 25.81 -12.12
N THR A 340 8.30 25.26 -13.17
CA THR A 340 8.77 26.03 -14.32
C THR A 340 8.17 25.50 -15.61
N LEU A 341 8.10 26.33 -16.65
CA LEU A 341 7.72 25.88 -18.00
C LEU A 341 8.64 24.80 -18.59
N GLY A 342 9.81 24.56 -17.97
CA GLY A 342 10.69 23.47 -18.34
C GLY A 342 10.22 22.10 -17.84
N ASP A 343 9.18 22.01 -17.01
CA ASP A 343 8.57 20.71 -16.66
C ASP A 343 7.63 20.25 -17.79
N ASP A 344 8.25 19.89 -18.90
CA ASP A 344 7.63 19.43 -20.14
C ASP A 344 8.09 18.02 -20.54
N ALA A 345 7.66 17.53 -21.70
CA ALA A 345 8.01 16.19 -22.18
C ALA A 345 9.53 15.92 -22.27
N SER A 346 10.37 16.96 -22.41
CA SER A 346 11.82 16.82 -22.60
C SER A 346 12.58 16.45 -21.34
N VAL A 347 11.99 16.66 -20.15
CA VAL A 347 12.63 16.30 -18.87
C VAL A 347 12.36 14.86 -18.45
N LEU A 348 11.37 14.23 -19.06
CA LEU A 348 11.00 12.84 -18.79
C LEU A 348 12.08 11.89 -19.34
N ASP A 349 12.60 11.03 -18.47
CA ASP A 349 13.60 10.04 -18.82
C ASP A 349 12.94 8.67 -19.02
N MET A 350 12.94 8.18 -20.27
CA MET A 350 12.28 6.91 -20.62
C MET A 350 12.77 5.70 -19.80
N PRO A 351 14.08 5.49 -19.56
CA PRO A 351 14.54 4.46 -18.64
C PRO A 351 13.97 4.58 -17.23
N THR A 352 13.91 5.80 -16.68
CA THR A 352 13.32 6.09 -15.37
C THR A 352 11.83 5.75 -15.35
N LEU A 353 11.07 6.22 -16.33
CA LEU A 353 9.64 5.93 -16.45
C LEU A 353 9.35 4.42 -16.53
N ARG A 354 10.11 3.68 -17.34
CA ARG A 354 9.97 2.21 -17.43
C ARG A 354 10.28 1.51 -16.11
N LYS A 355 11.27 2.01 -15.36
CA LYS A 355 11.61 1.47 -14.05
C LYS A 355 10.52 1.78 -13.02
N TRP A 356 9.87 2.94 -13.08
CA TRP A 356 8.68 3.21 -12.24
C TRP A 356 7.51 2.27 -12.56
N ASN A 357 7.20 2.02 -13.83
CA ASN A 357 6.17 1.03 -14.19
C ASN A 357 6.53 -0.36 -13.64
N ALA A 358 7.78 -0.80 -13.82
CA ALA A 358 8.25 -2.07 -13.29
C ALA A 358 8.10 -2.16 -11.76
N LEU A 359 8.61 -1.15 -11.03
CA LEU A 359 8.52 -1.07 -9.57
C LEU A 359 7.07 -1.14 -9.09
N MET A 360 6.19 -0.33 -9.67
CA MET A 360 4.80 -0.23 -9.22
C MET A 360 3.98 -1.46 -9.59
N ARG A 361 4.23 -2.10 -10.73
CA ARG A 361 3.63 -3.39 -11.10
C ARG A 361 4.02 -4.47 -10.07
N ILE A 362 5.32 -4.66 -9.85
CA ILE A 362 5.84 -5.71 -8.94
C ILE A 362 5.37 -5.44 -7.51
N PHE A 363 5.53 -4.21 -7.01
CA PHE A 363 5.07 -3.82 -5.68
C PHE A 363 3.59 -4.15 -5.48
N THR A 364 2.75 -3.84 -6.47
CA THR A 364 1.31 -4.06 -6.35
C THR A 364 0.95 -5.54 -6.43
N VAL A 365 1.63 -6.31 -7.29
CA VAL A 365 1.49 -7.78 -7.35
C VAL A 365 1.85 -8.42 -6.01
N GLU A 366 3.01 -8.07 -5.45
CA GLU A 366 3.53 -8.62 -4.21
C GLU A 366 2.67 -8.18 -3.00
N TYR A 367 2.32 -6.90 -2.92
CA TYR A 367 1.47 -6.39 -1.84
C TYR A 367 0.12 -7.10 -1.84
N LEU A 368 -0.53 -7.28 -3.00
CA LEU A 368 -1.85 -7.91 -3.10
C LEU A 368 -1.81 -9.44 -3.18
N GLY A 369 -0.63 -10.07 -3.20
CA GLY A 369 -0.48 -11.51 -3.37
C GLY A 369 -1.12 -12.01 -4.66
N LEU A 370 -0.94 -11.28 -5.78
CA LEU A 370 -1.58 -11.66 -7.04
C LEU A 370 -0.92 -12.93 -7.61
N PRO A 371 -1.71 -13.95 -7.97
CA PRO A 371 -1.18 -15.18 -8.55
C PRO A 371 -0.61 -14.88 -9.93
N VAL A 372 0.70 -15.07 -10.09
CA VAL A 372 1.40 -14.95 -11.35
C VAL A 372 1.32 -16.29 -12.08
N PRO A 373 0.92 -16.34 -13.37
CA PRO A 373 0.92 -17.59 -14.11
C PRO A 373 2.36 -18.12 -14.21
N SER A 374 2.63 -19.25 -13.55
CA SER A 374 3.96 -19.86 -13.60
C SER A 374 4.40 -20.08 -15.05
N SER A 375 5.62 -19.67 -15.39
CA SER A 375 6.26 -19.97 -16.67
C SER A 375 6.71 -21.43 -16.70
N SER A 376 5.79 -22.38 -16.56
CA SER A 376 6.10 -23.78 -16.82
C SER A 376 6.23 -23.98 -18.34
N PRO A 377 7.34 -24.55 -18.84
CA PRO A 377 7.47 -24.89 -20.25
C PRO A 377 6.59 -26.12 -20.53
N GLY A 378 5.31 -25.91 -20.80
CA GLY A 378 4.39 -26.98 -21.15
C GLY A 378 2.96 -26.52 -21.31
N GLU A 379 2.45 -26.63 -22.54
CA GLU A 379 1.03 -26.62 -22.91
C GLU A 379 0.32 -25.26 -22.95
N VAL A 380 0.76 -24.39 -23.86
CA VAL A 380 -0.16 -23.45 -24.53
C VAL A 380 -0.91 -24.25 -25.60
N GLU A 381 -2.03 -24.85 -25.23
CA GLU A 381 -3.00 -25.33 -26.21
C GLU A 381 -3.82 -24.13 -26.73
N GLN A 382 -3.68 -23.86 -28.02
CA GLN A 382 -4.44 -22.85 -28.75
C GLN A 382 -5.93 -23.20 -28.73
N SER A 383 -6.73 -22.52 -27.92
CA SER A 383 -8.18 -22.48 -28.11
C SER A 383 -8.60 -21.11 -28.67
N ALA A 384 -8.29 -20.88 -29.94
CA ALA A 384 -8.91 -19.83 -30.73
C ALA A 384 -9.54 -20.46 -31.97
N GLY A 385 -10.87 -20.59 -31.93
CA GLY A 385 -11.72 -20.76 -33.11
C GLY A 385 -12.31 -22.16 -33.30
N MET A 386 -13.56 -22.35 -32.87
CA MET A 386 -14.51 -23.06 -33.73
C MET A 386 -15.96 -22.65 -33.44
N GLY A 387 -16.70 -22.46 -34.54
CA GLY A 387 -18.05 -21.95 -34.62
C GLY A 387 -19.10 -22.62 -33.74
N MET A 388 -20.04 -21.76 -33.35
CA MET A 388 -21.31 -22.05 -32.72
C MET A 388 -22.18 -22.96 -33.61
N ALA A 389 -22.42 -24.20 -33.17
CA ALA A 389 -23.55 -25.01 -33.60
C ALA A 389 -23.80 -26.11 -32.55
N ALA A 390 -24.84 -25.95 -31.73
CA ALA A 390 -25.33 -27.02 -30.86
C ALA A 390 -26.79 -27.35 -31.23
N ARG A 391 -26.98 -28.56 -31.76
CA ARG A 391 -28.25 -29.30 -31.75
C ARG A 391 -28.13 -30.38 -30.68
N THR A 392 -29.10 -30.37 -29.76
CA THR A 392 -29.80 -31.48 -29.08
C THR A 392 -29.15 -32.88 -28.98
N ASP A 393 -29.13 -33.31 -27.71
CA ASP A 393 -29.47 -34.62 -27.15
C ASP A 393 -28.42 -35.76 -27.01
N ASP A 394 -28.47 -36.30 -25.78
CA ASP A 394 -28.06 -37.60 -25.25
C ASP A 394 -26.57 -37.98 -25.18
N LEU A 395 -26.07 -38.20 -23.95
CA LEU A 395 -25.86 -39.56 -23.43
C LEU A 395 -25.39 -39.61 -21.97
N VAL A 396 -26.04 -40.52 -21.26
CA VAL A 396 -25.82 -40.95 -19.89
C VAL A 396 -24.64 -41.93 -19.80
N SER A 397 -23.97 -41.91 -18.63
CA SER A 397 -23.15 -42.96 -18.00
C SER A 397 -21.70 -43.20 -18.46
N LEU A 398 -20.78 -43.03 -17.50
CA LEU A 398 -19.66 -43.93 -17.15
C LEU A 398 -18.96 -43.34 -15.91
N SER A 399 -19.41 -43.73 -14.71
CA SER A 399 -18.72 -44.66 -13.80
C SER A 399 -17.40 -44.15 -13.19
N ARG A 400 -17.49 -43.83 -11.90
CA ARG A 400 -16.57 -44.22 -10.80
C ARG A 400 -15.29 -44.96 -11.20
N LYS A 401 -14.15 -44.39 -10.79
CA LYS A 401 -13.02 -45.01 -10.06
C LYS A 401 -12.07 -43.88 -9.63
N GLU A 402 -12.12 -43.50 -8.36
CA GLU A 402 -11.12 -43.83 -7.32
C GLU A 402 -9.78 -43.10 -7.49
N GLY A 403 -9.51 -42.21 -6.52
CA GLY A 403 -8.25 -41.50 -6.36
C GLY A 403 -8.21 -40.78 -5.01
N ILE A 404 -8.39 -41.52 -3.91
CA ILE A 404 -8.15 -41.02 -2.55
C ILE A 404 -6.65 -40.83 -2.39
N MET A 405 -6.19 -39.59 -2.33
CA MET A 405 -4.82 -39.26 -1.90
C MET A 405 -4.91 -38.40 -0.64
N GLN A 406 -4.98 -39.06 0.53
CA GLN A 406 -4.80 -38.41 1.82
C GLN A 406 -3.36 -37.93 1.95
N ARG A 407 -3.14 -36.62 1.86
CA ARG A 407 -1.84 -36.01 2.22
C ARG A 407 -1.85 -35.70 3.72
N MET A 408 -0.92 -36.32 4.45
CA MET A 408 -0.73 -36.19 5.89
C MET A 408 -0.58 -34.71 6.31
N LYS A 409 -1.56 -34.19 7.06
CA LYS A 409 -1.41 -32.95 7.84
C LYS A 409 -0.51 -33.22 9.04
N ARG A 410 0.74 -32.74 9.04
CA ARG A 410 1.57 -32.67 10.26
C ARG A 410 1.05 -31.53 11.13
N LYS A 411 0.32 -31.84 12.19
CA LYS A 411 0.00 -30.89 13.27
C LYS A 411 1.25 -30.66 14.11
N VAL A 412 1.86 -29.48 13.99
CA VAL A 412 2.82 -28.99 14.99
C VAL A 412 2.00 -28.46 16.16
N ARG A 413 2.18 -29.05 17.35
CA ARG A 413 1.48 -28.62 18.57
C ARG A 413 2.43 -27.70 19.36
N VAL A 414 2.19 -26.40 19.29
CA VAL A 414 2.93 -25.42 20.11
C VAL A 414 2.33 -25.43 21.51
N ARG A 415 3.14 -25.78 22.52
CA ARG A 415 2.80 -25.59 23.94
C ARG A 415 3.53 -24.34 24.42
N ALA A 416 2.78 -23.29 24.76
CA ALA A 416 3.30 -22.14 25.49
C ALA A 416 3.08 -22.38 26.99
N GLU A 417 4.15 -22.46 27.78
CA GLU A 417 4.07 -22.42 29.23
C GLU A 417 4.39 -21.00 29.69
N LEU A 418 3.41 -20.32 30.33
CA LEU A 418 3.65 -19.06 31.02
C LEU A 418 4.24 -19.35 32.39
N VAL A 419 5.48 -18.90 32.62
CA VAL A 419 6.10 -18.89 33.95
C VAL A 419 6.08 -17.46 34.47
N PHE A 420 5.32 -17.23 35.55
CA PHE A 420 5.33 -15.94 36.26
C PHE A 420 6.41 -15.95 37.32
N VAL A 421 7.41 -15.07 37.19
CA VAL A 421 8.42 -14.88 38.23
C VAL A 421 8.21 -13.53 38.90
N LEU A 422 7.82 -13.56 40.17
CA LEU A 422 7.70 -12.38 41.03
C LEU A 422 9.04 -12.11 41.72
N PHE A 423 9.67 -10.98 41.41
CA PHE A 423 10.83 -10.50 42.15
C PHE A 423 10.48 -9.30 43.03
N ARG A 424 11.01 -9.30 44.26
CA ARG A 424 10.99 -8.16 45.19
C ARG A 424 12.40 -7.58 45.25
N THR A 425 12.56 -6.34 44.80
CA THR A 425 13.78 -5.55 45.04
C THR A 425 13.51 -4.49 46.10
N ARG A 426 14.33 -4.49 47.17
CA ARG A 426 14.36 -3.40 48.15
C ARG A 426 15.24 -2.27 47.61
N ILE A 427 14.66 -1.11 47.38
CA ILE A 427 15.40 0.14 47.17
C ILE A 427 15.39 0.88 48.51
N CYS A 428 16.56 1.39 48.93
CA CYS A 428 16.74 2.18 50.15
C CYS A 428 16.04 3.56 50.03
N SER A 429 14.72 3.57 50.02
CA SER A 429 13.85 4.71 50.39
C SER A 429 12.38 4.29 50.22
N GLY A 430 11.87 3.48 51.16
CA GLY A 430 10.43 3.43 51.49
C GLY A 430 9.39 2.91 50.48
N TYR A 431 9.71 2.60 49.22
CA TYR A 431 8.72 2.13 48.23
C TYR A 431 9.00 0.69 47.74
N VAL A 432 7.94 -0.11 47.60
CA VAL A 432 7.96 -1.45 47.02
C VAL A 432 7.43 -1.38 45.59
N VAL A 433 8.23 -1.80 44.62
CA VAL A 433 7.81 -1.98 43.22
C VAL A 433 7.66 -3.47 42.96
N MET A 434 6.48 -3.90 42.48
CA MET A 434 6.29 -5.23 41.92
C MET A 434 6.37 -5.14 40.40
N GLY A 435 7.30 -5.87 39.79
CA GLY A 435 7.38 -6.05 38.35
C GLY A 435 7.01 -7.48 37.97
N LEU A 436 6.22 -7.64 36.91
CA LEU A 436 5.91 -8.92 36.28
C LEU A 436 6.80 -9.05 35.03
N VAL A 437 7.59 -10.12 34.91
CA VAL A 437 8.33 -10.43 33.69
C VAL A 437 7.76 -11.70 33.10
N CYS A 438 7.22 -11.61 31.89
CA CYS A 438 6.81 -12.77 31.09
C CYS A 438 7.98 -13.15 30.17
N THR A 439 8.46 -14.39 30.27
CA THR A 439 9.34 -15.00 29.28
C THR A 439 8.61 -16.14 28.60
N ALA A 440 8.48 -16.10 27.28
CA ALA A 440 7.96 -17.20 26.48
C ALA A 440 9.15 -17.99 25.90
N SER A 441 9.19 -19.30 26.13
CA SER A 441 10.14 -20.21 25.50
C SER A 441 9.38 -21.15 24.58
N VAL A 442 9.78 -21.20 23.30
CA VAL A 442 9.21 -22.11 22.29
C VAL A 442 9.98 -23.42 22.33
N VAL A 443 9.33 -24.51 22.72
CA VAL A 443 9.90 -25.87 22.62
C VAL A 443 9.28 -26.55 21.41
N ILE A 444 10.11 -26.91 20.43
CA ILE A 444 9.72 -27.70 19.25
C ILE A 444 10.07 -29.15 19.56
N ASP A 445 9.08 -30.00 19.83
CA ASP A 445 9.29 -31.43 20.00
C ASP A 445 9.52 -32.08 18.63
N ARG A 446 10.68 -32.73 18.45
CA ARG A 446 10.97 -33.63 17.32
C ARG A 446 11.09 -35.05 17.85
N ASP A 447 10.04 -35.85 17.68
CA ASP A 447 10.14 -37.30 17.86
C ASP A 447 10.79 -37.94 16.62
N ASN A 448 12.03 -38.44 16.77
CA ASN A 448 12.38 -39.80 16.34
C ASN A 448 13.73 -40.27 16.85
N SER A 449 13.81 -41.58 17.07
CA SER A 449 14.77 -42.31 17.89
C SER A 449 15.93 -42.96 17.11
N ILE A 450 16.96 -43.36 17.90
CA ILE A 450 18.02 -44.37 17.66
C ILE A 450 19.24 -43.96 16.80
N SER A 451 20.39 -43.69 17.47
CA SER A 451 21.51 -44.64 17.53
C SER A 451 22.59 -44.20 18.54
N SER A 452 23.28 -45.21 19.07
CA SER A 452 24.28 -45.23 20.13
C SER A 452 25.57 -44.44 19.85
N HIS A 453 26.13 -43.77 20.87
CA HIS A 453 27.52 -44.01 21.33
C HIS A 453 27.79 -43.35 22.69
N GLN A 454 28.53 -44.09 23.51
CA GLN A 454 28.92 -43.84 24.90
C GLN A 454 30.28 -43.14 24.94
N TYR A 455 30.43 -42.06 25.70
CA TYR A 455 31.71 -41.70 26.36
C TYR A 455 31.45 -40.98 27.69
N LEU A 456 32.29 -41.36 28.66
CA LEU A 456 32.26 -41.08 30.09
C LEU A 456 33.16 -39.88 30.44
N LEU A 457 32.88 -39.29 31.61
CA LEU A 457 33.70 -38.40 32.46
C LEU A 457 33.79 -36.92 32.02
N ASP A 458 33.66 -35.90 32.87
CA ASP A 458 34.10 -35.85 34.27
C ASP A 458 33.33 -34.84 35.14
N SER A 459 33.46 -35.09 36.44
CA SER A 459 32.85 -34.48 37.62
C SER A 459 33.27 -33.04 37.94
N LYS A 460 32.38 -32.27 38.61
CA LYS A 460 32.63 -31.76 39.99
C LYS A 460 31.40 -31.13 40.64
N LEU A 461 31.07 -31.73 41.77
CA LEU A 461 30.13 -31.33 42.83
C LEU A 461 30.69 -30.18 43.67
N SER A 462 29.79 -29.35 44.20
CA SER A 462 29.69 -28.99 45.64
C SER A 462 28.54 -27.99 45.80
N GLY A 463 27.58 -28.09 46.72
CA GLY A 463 27.38 -29.02 47.83
C GLY A 463 26.03 -28.69 48.50
N ASP A 464 25.48 -29.67 49.18
CA ASP A 464 24.21 -29.68 49.92
C ASP A 464 24.14 -28.68 51.08
N CYS A 465 22.92 -28.20 51.42
CA CYS A 465 22.41 -28.32 52.80
C CYS A 465 20.89 -28.01 52.96
N LEU A 466 20.17 -29.09 53.25
CA LEU A 466 18.97 -29.32 54.08
C LEU A 466 18.22 -28.17 54.81
N ILE A 467 16.88 -28.20 54.61
CA ILE A 467 15.76 -28.18 55.59
C ILE A 467 15.62 -27.01 56.60
N HIS A 468 14.51 -26.27 56.51
CA HIS A 468 13.44 -26.25 57.54
C HIS A 468 12.16 -25.49 57.11
N ARG A 469 11.00 -26.15 57.25
CA ARG A 469 9.67 -25.52 57.29
C ARG A 469 9.49 -24.75 58.60
N PRO A 470 8.56 -23.77 58.62
CA PRO A 470 7.49 -23.85 59.61
C PRO A 470 6.08 -23.67 59.00
N ARG A 471 5.12 -24.38 59.62
CA ARG A 471 3.67 -24.07 59.64
C ARG A 471 3.51 -22.66 60.25
N SER A 472 2.54 -21.83 59.90
CA SER A 472 1.10 -22.02 59.71
C SER A 472 0.55 -21.07 58.64
#